data_AF-W8AIJ2-F1
#
_entry.id   AF-W8AIJ2-F1
#
_cell.length_a   1.000
_cell.length_b   1.000
_cell.length_c   1.000
_cell.angle_alpha   90.00
_cell.angle_beta   90.00
_cell.angle_gamma   90.00
#
_symmetry.space_group_name_H-M   'P 1'
#
loop_
_entity.id
_entity.type
_entity.pdbx_description
1 polymer ?
#
loop_
_entity_poly.entity_id
_entity_poly.type
_entity_poly.pdbx_seq_one_letter_code
_entity_poly.pdbx_strand_id
1 'polypeptide(L)'
;MWLSLVGSILCVAVMFLISWVTALITFAAVLALYLIVAYRKPDVNWGSTTQAQTYKNALMSVQQLNNVEEHVKNYRPQILVLSGLPNTRPVLVDFAYMLTKNLSLLVCGHVIRGTSSQRYRNYLQDRATTWFRKHNIKGFYSLVDGEDFESGTRALMQACGIGKLKPNILLMGYKNDWQTCDKKELDQYFNIMHKALDMYLSVAILRLPTGLDCSQILGDESSAAKIVNDIPRTLQPNESSADLMSADRSVQNGLSGSMDSLSRNVSQDAGDSPNTENGLKQLKTSSTSDLSFMTGTQVKEVSGLPDPVDPKSPQLLTNSLRKSKQKHNDPAFLYKGPGGVELPKEILMELTQFTRKRSHAVIDVWWLYDDGGLTLLLPYIISTRRTWQSCKLRVYALANKKAELEFEQRSMASLLSKFRIDYSDLTLIPDITKKPQETTTTFFNELIKDFVSSEKENGPSNVATEEESIITEDDLMAVQDKTNRYLRLREYLHEQSMKSDLVVMTLPMPRKNIVSAPLYMAWLESLSRDMPPFLFVRGNQTSVLTFYS
;
A
#
# COMPACT_ATOMS: atom_id res chain seq x y z
N MET A 1 -16.51 -10.74 36.88
CA MET A 1 -15.09 -11.15 37.00
C MET A 1 -14.64 -11.34 38.45
N TRP A 2 -15.02 -10.47 39.39
CA TRP A 2 -14.62 -10.60 40.80
C TRP A 2 -15.07 -11.88 41.50
N LEU A 3 -16.30 -12.36 41.26
CA LEU A 3 -16.80 -13.62 41.84
C LEU A 3 -15.99 -14.84 41.39
N SER A 4 -15.61 -14.90 40.11
CA SER A 4 -14.77 -15.98 39.56
C SER A 4 -13.34 -15.94 40.11
N LEU A 5 -12.79 -14.74 40.34
CA LEU A 5 -11.48 -14.57 40.96
C LEU A 5 -11.48 -15.07 42.41
N VAL A 6 -12.48 -14.65 43.20
CA VAL A 6 -12.65 -15.10 44.59
C VAL A 6 -12.86 -16.62 44.65
N GLY A 7 -13.69 -17.18 43.77
CA GLY A 7 -13.89 -18.63 43.67
C GLY A 7 -12.62 -19.40 43.31
N SER A 8 -11.80 -18.87 42.39
CA SER A 8 -10.51 -19.47 42.02
C SER A 8 -9.52 -19.44 43.18
N ILE A 9 -9.41 -18.32 43.90
CA ILE A 9 -8.53 -18.19 45.07
C ILE A 9 -8.97 -19.15 46.17
N LEU A 10 -10.28 -19.24 46.44
CA LEU A 10 -10.83 -20.15 47.45
C LEU A 10 -10.60 -21.62 47.09
N CYS A 11 -10.76 -21.98 45.81
CA CYS A 11 -10.47 -23.32 45.30
C CYS A 11 -8.99 -23.70 45.48
N VAL A 12 -8.07 -22.79 45.13
CA VAL A 12 -6.64 -23.00 45.34
C VAL A 12 -6.31 -23.12 46.83
N ALA A 13 -6.89 -22.27 47.69
CA ALA A 13 -6.68 -22.34 49.13
C ALA A 13 -7.12 -23.68 49.73
N VAL A 14 -8.33 -24.17 49.38
CA VAL A 14 -8.83 -25.47 49.84
C VAL A 14 -7.95 -26.62 49.33
N MET A 15 -7.47 -26.54 48.10
CA MET A 15 -6.57 -27.54 47.52
C MET A 15 -5.24 -27.66 48.29
N PHE A 16 -4.67 -26.54 48.74
CA PHE A 16 -3.49 -26.54 49.62
C PHE A 16 -3.80 -27.01 51.05
N LEU A 17 -5.00 -26.75 51.57
CA LEU A 17 -5.43 -27.22 52.89
C LEU A 17 -5.62 -28.74 52.95
N ILE A 18 -6.04 -29.38 51.86
CA ILE A 18 -6.22 -30.85 51.80
C ILE A 18 -4.86 -31.57 51.69
N SER A 19 -4.03 -31.21 50.71
CA SER A 19 -2.69 -31.79 50.56
C SER A 19 -1.78 -30.89 49.73
N TRP A 20 -0.84 -30.25 50.41
CA TRP A 20 0.09 -29.31 49.77
C TRP A 20 1.03 -29.97 48.75
N VAL A 21 1.39 -31.25 48.95
CA VAL A 21 2.30 -31.98 48.04
C VAL A 21 1.62 -32.29 46.71
N THR A 22 0.39 -32.81 46.74
CA THR A 22 -0.35 -33.12 45.50
C THR A 22 -0.78 -31.83 44.79
N ALA A 23 -1.06 -30.76 45.54
CA ALA A 23 -1.33 -29.44 44.98
C ALA A 23 -0.14 -28.87 44.19
N LEU A 24 1.09 -29.02 44.72
CA LEU A 24 2.30 -28.55 44.04
C LEU A 24 2.61 -29.36 42.78
N ILE A 25 2.45 -30.70 42.84
CA ILE A 25 2.65 -31.58 41.67
C ILE A 25 1.65 -31.25 40.55
N THR A 26 0.39 -31.06 40.88
CA THR A 26 -0.66 -30.71 39.90
C THR A 26 -0.43 -29.33 39.31
N PHE A 27 -0.03 -28.34 40.10
CA PHE A 27 0.34 -27.02 39.59
C PHE A 27 1.55 -27.09 38.64
N ALA A 28 2.57 -27.88 38.99
CA ALA A 28 3.73 -28.13 38.13
C ALA A 28 3.34 -28.82 36.82
N ALA A 29 2.43 -29.81 36.87
CA ALA A 29 1.92 -30.49 35.68
C ALA A 29 1.11 -29.55 34.77
N VAL A 30 0.23 -28.72 35.34
CA VAL A 30 -0.54 -27.71 34.59
C VAL A 30 0.38 -26.66 33.98
N LEU A 31 1.38 -26.18 34.72
CA LEU A 31 2.37 -25.24 34.21
C LEU A 31 3.21 -25.86 33.10
N ALA A 32 3.62 -27.13 33.24
CA ALA A 32 4.35 -27.85 32.20
C ALA A 32 3.52 -28.01 30.93
N LEU A 33 2.24 -28.41 31.04
CA LEU A 33 1.32 -28.47 29.90
C LEU A 33 1.12 -27.11 29.26
N TYR A 34 0.93 -26.05 30.06
CA TYR A 34 0.81 -24.68 29.58
C TYR A 34 2.06 -24.24 28.81
N LEU A 35 3.25 -24.49 29.35
CA LEU A 35 4.52 -24.16 28.70
C LEU A 35 4.75 -24.99 27.42
N ILE A 36 4.37 -26.27 27.41
CA ILE A 36 4.44 -27.12 26.21
C ILE A 36 3.56 -26.54 25.10
N VAL A 37 2.31 -26.16 25.41
CA VAL A 37 1.40 -25.55 24.44
C VAL A 37 1.92 -24.19 23.98
N ALA A 38 2.38 -23.34 24.90
CA ALA A 38 2.91 -22.01 24.59
C ALA A 38 4.19 -22.06 23.74
N TYR A 39 5.05 -23.06 23.95
CA TYR A 39 6.30 -23.23 23.22
C TYR A 39 6.10 -23.91 21.87
N ARG A 40 5.29 -24.98 21.80
CA ARG A 40 5.10 -25.74 20.55
C ARG A 40 4.22 -25.03 19.53
N LYS A 41 3.31 -24.13 19.96
CA LYS A 41 2.34 -23.43 19.09
C LYS A 41 1.84 -24.32 17.93
N PRO A 42 1.25 -25.50 18.21
CA PRO A 42 0.83 -26.40 17.16
C PRO A 42 -0.21 -25.70 16.27
N ASP A 43 0.01 -25.71 14.95
CA ASP A 43 -0.97 -25.24 13.99
C ASP A 43 -2.16 -26.20 13.99
N VAL A 44 -3.28 -25.78 14.59
CA VAL A 44 -4.50 -26.60 14.71
C VAL A 44 -5.51 -26.18 13.64
N ASN A 45 -6.03 -27.17 12.92
CA ASN A 45 -6.86 -26.99 11.72
C ASN A 45 -8.31 -26.52 12.01
N TRP A 46 -8.71 -26.41 13.27
CA TRP A 46 -10.08 -26.05 13.70
C TRP A 46 -10.27 -24.55 14.01
N GLY A 47 -9.35 -23.72 13.52
CA GLY A 47 -9.28 -22.30 13.85
C GLY A 47 -8.70 -22.08 15.24
N SER A 48 -7.75 -21.16 15.36
CA SER A 48 -7.17 -20.84 16.67
C SER A 48 -8.10 -19.88 17.43
N THR A 49 -8.42 -20.20 18.69
CA THR A 49 -9.13 -19.28 19.60
C THR A 49 -8.38 -17.94 19.74
N THR A 50 -7.05 -17.95 19.58
CA THR A 50 -6.22 -16.73 19.60
C THR A 50 -6.43 -15.84 18.37
N GLN A 51 -6.69 -16.43 17.19
CA GLN A 51 -7.00 -15.70 15.97
C GLN A 51 -8.37 -15.04 16.07
N ALA A 52 -9.38 -15.76 16.59
CA ALA A 52 -10.71 -15.22 16.85
C ALA A 52 -10.69 -14.04 17.83
N GLN A 53 -9.90 -14.13 18.91
CA GLN A 53 -9.73 -13.03 19.84
C GLN A 53 -9.02 -11.82 19.21
N THR A 54 -8.00 -12.06 18.37
CA THR A 54 -7.28 -10.99 17.67
C THR A 54 -8.22 -10.21 16.75
N TYR A 55 -9.08 -10.90 16.00
CA TYR A 55 -10.09 -10.27 15.15
C TYR A 55 -11.06 -9.39 15.98
N LYS A 56 -11.60 -9.94 17.07
CA LYS A 56 -12.49 -9.20 17.97
C LYS A 56 -11.81 -7.95 18.55
N ASN A 57 -10.57 -8.09 19.01
CA ASN A 57 -9.80 -6.97 19.55
C ASN A 57 -9.58 -5.88 18.48
N ALA A 58 -9.24 -6.28 17.26
CA ALA A 58 -9.06 -5.35 16.14
C ALA A 58 -10.37 -4.59 15.83
N LEU A 59 -11.49 -5.31 15.71
CA LEU A 59 -12.80 -4.71 15.42
C LEU A 59 -13.22 -3.71 16.51
N MET A 60 -13.12 -4.10 17.78
CA MET A 60 -13.44 -3.23 18.91
C MET A 60 -12.55 -1.98 18.93
N SER A 61 -11.26 -2.12 18.63
CA SER A 61 -10.31 -1.00 18.58
C SER A 61 -10.65 -0.01 17.45
N VAL A 62 -11.00 -0.52 16.27
CA VAL A 62 -11.41 0.32 15.12
C VAL A 62 -12.71 1.05 15.41
N GLN A 63 -13.67 0.38 16.03
CA GLN A 63 -14.93 1.00 16.42
C GLN A 63 -14.72 2.10 17.48
N GLN A 64 -13.87 1.85 18.49
CA GLN A 64 -13.51 2.85 19.49
C GLN A 64 -12.85 4.08 18.86
N LEU A 65 -12.00 3.88 17.83
CA LEU A 65 -11.34 4.97 17.13
C LEU A 65 -12.34 5.93 16.48
N ASN A 66 -13.48 5.44 15.99
CA ASN A 66 -14.51 6.30 15.37
C ASN A 66 -15.06 7.35 16.36
N ASN A 67 -15.10 7.05 17.65
CA ASN A 67 -15.62 7.95 18.68
C ASN A 67 -14.61 9.03 19.12
N VAL A 68 -13.32 8.92 18.74
CA VAL A 68 -12.28 9.87 19.12
C VAL A 68 -12.31 11.10 18.22
N GLU A 69 -12.47 12.30 18.76
CA GLU A 69 -12.49 13.53 17.96
C GLU A 69 -11.19 13.77 17.17
N GLU A 70 -11.34 14.33 15.97
CA GLU A 70 -10.20 14.67 15.12
C GLU A 70 -9.53 15.94 15.64
N HIS A 71 -8.23 15.85 15.90
CA HIS A 71 -7.44 16.98 16.37
C HIS A 71 -6.13 17.04 15.59
N VAL A 72 -5.67 18.25 15.25
CA VAL A 72 -4.47 18.49 14.42
C VAL A 72 -3.23 17.76 14.98
N LYS A 73 -3.05 17.76 16.30
CA LYS A 73 -1.96 17.00 16.98
C LYS A 73 -1.98 15.50 16.74
N ASN A 74 -3.15 14.95 16.50
CA ASN A 74 -3.36 13.53 16.25
C ASN A 74 -3.30 13.19 14.77
N TYR A 75 -2.98 14.17 13.91
CA TYR A 75 -2.78 13.90 12.50
C TYR A 75 -1.70 12.82 12.31
N ARG A 76 -2.02 11.85 11.46
CA ARG A 76 -1.15 10.76 11.07
C ARG A 76 -1.19 10.65 9.55
N PRO A 77 -0.04 10.61 8.85
CA PRO A 77 -0.02 10.40 7.41
C PRO A 77 -0.43 8.94 7.13
N GLN A 78 -1.63 8.73 6.63
CA GLN A 78 -2.19 7.45 6.22
C GLN A 78 -2.11 7.38 4.68
N ILE A 79 -1.21 6.54 4.16
CA ILE A 79 -0.81 6.63 2.75
C ILE A 79 -1.43 5.50 1.94
N LEU A 80 -2.11 5.87 0.86
CA LEU A 80 -2.44 4.99 -0.27
C LEU A 80 -1.37 5.17 -1.34
N VAL A 81 -0.56 4.13 -1.55
CA VAL A 81 0.53 4.14 -2.52
C VAL A 81 0.07 3.45 -3.79
N LEU A 82 0.15 4.13 -4.93
CA LEU A 82 -0.08 3.51 -6.24
C LEU A 82 1.19 2.81 -6.74
N SER A 83 1.59 1.74 -6.05
CA SER A 83 2.76 0.95 -6.43
C SER A 83 2.48 -0.01 -7.58
N GLY A 84 1.22 -0.44 -7.74
CA GLY A 84 0.93 -1.70 -8.40
C GLY A 84 1.33 -2.85 -7.47
N LEU A 85 1.93 -3.90 -8.01
CA LEU A 85 2.53 -4.93 -7.15
C LEU A 85 3.72 -4.35 -6.36
N PRO A 86 3.86 -4.66 -5.06
CA PRO A 86 4.96 -4.11 -4.25
C PRO A 86 6.37 -4.45 -4.76
N ASN A 87 6.53 -5.52 -5.54
CA ASN A 87 7.81 -5.93 -6.11
C ASN A 87 8.23 -5.13 -7.35
N THR A 88 7.29 -4.51 -8.09
CA THR A 88 7.63 -3.78 -9.32
C THR A 88 8.21 -2.41 -8.99
N ARG A 89 7.67 -1.73 -7.96
CA ARG A 89 8.14 -0.42 -7.50
C ARG A 89 8.51 -0.44 -6.01
N PRO A 90 9.50 -1.24 -5.60
CA PRO A 90 9.82 -1.43 -4.19
C PRO A 90 10.27 -0.12 -3.52
N VAL A 91 11.00 0.73 -4.25
CA VAL A 91 11.53 2.00 -3.73
C VAL A 91 10.42 2.96 -3.32
N LEU A 92 9.29 2.96 -4.05
CA LEU A 92 8.11 3.76 -3.72
C LEU A 92 7.47 3.27 -2.42
N VAL A 93 7.38 1.94 -2.24
CA VAL A 93 6.83 1.31 -1.04
C VAL A 93 7.75 1.54 0.17
N ASP A 94 9.06 1.43 -0.01
CA ASP A 94 10.06 1.72 1.03
C ASP A 94 10.01 3.17 1.47
N PHE A 95 9.88 4.10 0.51
CA PHE A 95 9.70 5.52 0.80
C PHE A 95 8.41 5.79 1.58
N ALA A 96 7.29 5.19 1.16
CA ALA A 96 6.02 5.30 1.88
C ALA A 96 6.11 4.71 3.30
N TYR A 97 6.77 3.56 3.45
CA TYR A 97 6.98 2.94 4.75
C TYR A 97 7.92 3.77 5.64
N MET A 98 8.86 4.52 5.07
CA MET A 98 9.67 5.48 5.85
C MET A 98 8.79 6.58 6.46
N LEU A 99 7.74 7.02 5.76
CA LEU A 99 6.78 8.02 6.25
C LEU A 99 5.82 7.44 7.29
N THR A 100 5.22 6.27 7.05
CA THR A 100 4.20 5.68 7.94
C THR A 100 4.79 4.87 9.10
N LYS A 101 5.87 4.14 8.83
CA LYS A 101 6.47 3.09 9.67
C LYS A 101 5.40 2.21 10.33
N ASN A 102 5.44 2.11 11.65
CA ASN A 102 4.53 1.31 12.46
C ASN A 102 3.48 2.17 13.17
N LEU A 103 3.34 3.43 12.76
CA LEU A 103 2.50 4.43 13.44
C LEU A 103 1.24 4.78 12.64
N SER A 104 1.27 4.57 11.32
CA SER A 104 0.18 4.95 10.43
C SER A 104 -0.17 3.83 9.45
N LEU A 105 -1.35 3.95 8.86
CA LEU A 105 -1.84 3.06 7.81
C LEU A 105 -1.01 3.24 6.53
N LEU A 106 -0.58 2.11 5.95
CA LEU A 106 0.01 2.02 4.62
C LEU A 106 -0.80 1.03 3.80
N VAL A 107 -1.32 1.45 2.65
CA VAL A 107 -2.00 0.58 1.70
C VAL A 107 -1.34 0.69 0.34
N CYS A 108 -0.95 -0.45 -0.25
CA CYS A 108 -0.47 -0.53 -1.63
C CYS A 108 -1.65 -0.85 -2.54
N GLY A 109 -2.02 0.12 -3.38
CA GLY A 109 -3.06 0.00 -4.38
C GLY A 109 -2.52 -0.56 -5.70
N HIS A 110 -3.25 -1.51 -6.26
CA HIS A 110 -2.97 -2.09 -7.57
C HIS A 110 -4.26 -2.06 -8.41
N VAL A 111 -4.16 -1.50 -9.62
CA VAL A 111 -5.26 -1.45 -10.58
C VAL A 111 -4.88 -2.26 -11.81
N ILE A 112 -5.71 -3.25 -12.18
CA ILE A 112 -5.52 -4.11 -13.36
C ILE A 112 -6.65 -3.83 -14.34
N ARG A 113 -6.32 -3.49 -15.60
CA ARG A 113 -7.33 -3.17 -16.63
C ARG A 113 -8.21 -4.35 -17.00
N GLY A 114 -7.67 -5.56 -16.99
CA GLY A 114 -8.40 -6.79 -17.32
C GLY A 114 -9.13 -7.40 -16.13
N THR A 115 -10.18 -8.17 -16.39
CA THR A 115 -10.86 -8.97 -15.37
C THR A 115 -9.99 -10.16 -14.96
N SER A 116 -9.90 -10.41 -13.65
CA SER A 116 -9.08 -11.49 -13.10
C SER A 116 -9.93 -12.55 -12.40
N SER A 117 -9.50 -13.81 -12.48
CA SER A 117 -10.14 -14.88 -11.71
C SER A 117 -9.91 -14.70 -10.21
N GLN A 118 -10.85 -15.17 -9.37
CA GLN A 118 -10.70 -15.07 -7.91
C GLN A 118 -9.43 -15.79 -7.40
N ARG A 119 -9.03 -16.90 -8.04
CA ARG A 119 -7.77 -17.61 -7.71
C ARG A 119 -6.57 -16.69 -7.95
N TYR A 120 -6.54 -15.97 -9.06
CA TYR A 120 -5.45 -15.06 -9.38
C TYR A 120 -5.40 -13.87 -8.40
N ARG A 121 -6.55 -13.32 -8.01
CA ARG A 121 -6.63 -12.27 -6.98
C ARG A 121 -6.02 -12.72 -5.65
N ASN A 122 -6.41 -13.93 -5.19
CA ASN A 122 -5.88 -14.50 -3.95
C ASN A 122 -4.35 -14.75 -4.04
N TYR A 123 -3.86 -15.22 -5.19
CA TYR A 123 -2.43 -15.40 -5.45
C TYR A 123 -1.65 -14.08 -5.36
N LEU A 124 -2.14 -13.00 -5.98
CA LEU A 124 -1.49 -11.69 -5.90
C LEU A 124 -1.48 -11.14 -4.47
N GLN A 125 -2.57 -11.33 -3.72
CA GLN A 125 -2.68 -10.90 -2.33
C GLN A 125 -1.71 -11.66 -1.42
N ASP A 126 -1.58 -12.97 -1.58
CA ASP A 126 -0.63 -13.79 -0.82
C ASP A 126 0.83 -13.44 -1.19
N ARG A 127 1.11 -13.24 -2.48
CA ARG A 127 2.42 -12.80 -2.96
C ARG A 127 2.81 -11.44 -2.37
N ALA A 128 1.91 -10.46 -2.39
CA ALA A 128 2.15 -9.14 -1.80
C ALA A 128 2.37 -9.24 -0.28
N THR A 129 1.55 -10.03 0.42
CA THR A 129 1.68 -10.24 1.87
C THR A 129 2.99 -10.91 2.25
N THR A 130 3.42 -11.92 1.47
CA THR A 130 4.70 -12.59 1.65
C THR A 130 5.86 -11.63 1.41
N TRP A 131 5.76 -10.77 0.39
CA TRP A 131 6.74 -9.73 0.12
C TRP A 131 6.86 -8.74 1.30
N PHE A 132 5.74 -8.26 1.85
CA PHE A 132 5.73 -7.39 3.03
C PHE A 132 6.39 -8.03 4.24
N ARG A 133 6.08 -9.31 4.53
CA ARG A 133 6.71 -10.06 5.63
C ARG A 133 8.22 -10.18 5.44
N LYS A 134 8.67 -10.47 4.21
CA LYS A 134 10.10 -10.58 3.88
C LYS A 134 10.84 -9.25 4.05
N HIS A 135 10.20 -8.13 3.71
CA HIS A 135 10.79 -6.78 3.83
C HIS A 135 10.55 -6.11 5.20
N ASN A 136 9.86 -6.78 6.12
CA ASN A 136 9.43 -6.23 7.42
C ASN A 136 8.59 -4.95 7.29
N ILE A 137 7.82 -4.83 6.21
CA ILE A 137 6.94 -3.69 5.96
C ILE A 137 5.56 -4.02 6.52
N LYS A 138 5.01 -3.12 7.33
CA LYS A 138 3.64 -3.23 7.83
C LYS A 138 2.72 -2.44 6.91
N GLY A 139 2.12 -3.11 5.95
CA GLY A 139 1.19 -2.52 5.01
C GLY A 139 0.12 -3.51 4.57
N PHE A 140 -0.94 -2.98 4.00
CA PHE A 140 -2.03 -3.75 3.39
C PHE A 140 -1.92 -3.67 1.87
N TYR A 141 -2.48 -4.65 1.18
CA TYR A 141 -2.57 -4.69 -0.27
C TYR A 141 -4.03 -4.63 -0.70
N SER A 142 -4.36 -3.77 -1.65
CA SER A 142 -5.70 -3.59 -2.19
C SER A 142 -5.66 -3.65 -3.71
N LEU A 143 -6.48 -4.53 -4.30
CA LEU A 143 -6.54 -4.77 -5.73
C LEU A 143 -7.92 -4.38 -6.27
N VAL A 144 -7.92 -3.64 -7.38
CA VAL A 144 -9.12 -3.38 -8.21
C VAL A 144 -8.81 -3.87 -9.62
N ASP A 145 -9.74 -4.60 -10.22
CA ASP A 145 -9.61 -5.18 -11.56
C ASP A 145 -10.83 -4.89 -12.44
N GLY A 146 -10.64 -4.92 -13.76
CA GLY A 146 -11.72 -4.72 -14.74
C GLY A 146 -12.13 -3.26 -14.97
N GLU A 147 -11.34 -2.29 -14.51
CA GLU A 147 -11.56 -0.87 -14.75
C GLU A 147 -10.31 -0.18 -15.31
N ASP A 148 -10.51 0.95 -15.98
CA ASP A 148 -9.42 1.84 -16.37
C ASP A 148 -8.64 2.35 -15.15
N PHE A 149 -7.39 2.79 -15.38
CA PHE A 149 -6.52 3.26 -14.31
C PHE A 149 -7.15 4.39 -13.48
N GLU A 150 -7.81 5.34 -14.15
CA GLU A 150 -8.50 6.46 -13.51
C GLU A 150 -9.70 6.02 -12.66
N SER A 151 -10.59 5.18 -13.21
CA SER A 151 -11.79 4.70 -12.51
C SER A 151 -11.41 3.78 -11.35
N GLY A 152 -10.50 2.83 -11.57
CA GLY A 152 -10.04 1.91 -10.54
C GLY A 152 -9.30 2.61 -9.41
N THR A 153 -8.49 3.63 -9.73
CA THR A 153 -7.83 4.45 -8.68
C THR A 153 -8.86 5.27 -7.90
N ARG A 154 -9.87 5.85 -8.55
CA ARG A 154 -10.97 6.54 -7.86
C ARG A 154 -11.71 5.59 -6.91
N ALA A 155 -12.00 4.36 -7.35
CA ALA A 155 -12.62 3.35 -6.49
C ALA A 155 -11.74 3.03 -5.28
N LEU A 156 -10.41 2.89 -5.46
CA LEU A 156 -9.47 2.72 -4.35
C LEU A 156 -9.48 3.90 -3.38
N MET A 157 -9.50 5.14 -3.87
CA MET A 157 -9.54 6.31 -2.99
C MET A 157 -10.81 6.36 -2.14
N GLN A 158 -11.95 5.91 -2.69
CA GLN A 158 -13.26 5.99 -2.02
C GLN A 158 -13.52 4.83 -1.08
N ALA A 159 -13.13 3.61 -1.47
CA ALA A 159 -13.48 2.37 -0.78
C ALA A 159 -12.37 1.84 0.13
N CYS A 160 -11.14 2.37 0.03
CA CYS A 160 -10.04 1.88 0.84
C CYS A 160 -10.13 2.36 2.29
N GLY A 161 -10.08 1.40 3.22
CA GLY A 161 -10.05 1.65 4.65
C GLY A 161 -11.36 1.31 5.37
N ILE A 162 -11.38 1.50 6.69
CA ILE A 162 -12.55 1.24 7.53
C ILE A 162 -12.64 2.28 8.65
N GLY A 163 -13.77 2.99 8.73
CA GLY A 163 -13.96 4.08 9.69
C GLY A 163 -12.90 5.17 9.53
N LYS A 164 -12.23 5.54 10.63
CA LYS A 164 -11.10 6.48 10.64
C LYS A 164 -9.76 5.89 10.18
N LEU A 165 -9.68 4.57 9.94
CA LEU A 165 -8.53 3.94 9.30
C LEU A 165 -8.69 3.95 7.78
N LYS A 166 -8.61 5.14 7.18
CA LYS A 166 -8.66 5.33 5.73
C LYS A 166 -7.48 6.18 5.27
N PRO A 167 -7.00 6.04 4.02
CA PRO A 167 -5.94 6.90 3.52
C PRO A 167 -6.34 8.38 3.50
N ASN A 168 -5.38 9.27 3.81
CA ASN A 168 -5.51 10.72 3.70
C ASN A 168 -4.47 11.35 2.76
N ILE A 169 -3.46 10.59 2.33
CA ILE A 169 -2.45 10.97 1.35
C ILE A 169 -2.44 9.92 0.23
N LEU A 170 -2.57 10.38 -1.01
CA LEU A 170 -2.28 9.60 -2.20
C LEU A 170 -0.82 9.80 -2.59
N LEU A 171 -0.03 8.73 -2.55
CA LEU A 171 1.36 8.73 -3.02
C LEU A 171 1.44 8.02 -4.37
N MET A 172 1.97 8.73 -5.37
CA MET A 172 2.17 8.23 -6.72
C MET A 172 3.64 8.30 -7.12
N GLY A 173 4.03 7.44 -8.06
CA GLY A 173 5.30 7.57 -8.76
C GLY A 173 5.18 8.54 -9.93
N TYR A 174 6.22 9.35 -10.17
CA TYR A 174 6.29 10.20 -11.34
C TYR A 174 6.33 9.37 -12.63
N LYS A 175 5.56 9.78 -13.63
CA LYS A 175 5.50 9.13 -14.94
C LYS A 175 6.65 9.65 -15.83
N ASN A 176 7.74 8.88 -15.93
CA ASN A 176 8.92 9.28 -16.72
C ASN A 176 8.70 9.18 -18.22
N ASP A 177 7.82 8.27 -18.66
CA ASP A 177 7.51 7.97 -20.05
C ASP A 177 6.38 8.86 -20.61
N TRP A 178 6.13 10.02 -20.00
CA TRP A 178 4.99 10.88 -20.33
C TRP A 178 5.03 11.45 -21.76
N GLN A 179 6.22 11.57 -22.37
CA GLN A 179 6.38 12.00 -23.77
C GLN A 179 6.11 10.88 -24.78
N THR A 180 6.33 9.63 -24.38
CA THR A 180 6.23 8.45 -25.27
C THR A 180 4.95 7.65 -25.07
N CYS A 181 4.22 7.87 -23.98
CA CYS A 181 3.01 7.13 -23.66
C CYS A 181 1.80 7.60 -24.46
N ASP A 182 0.75 6.77 -24.49
CA ASP A 182 -0.54 7.14 -25.06
C ASP A 182 -1.12 8.37 -24.35
N LYS A 183 -1.64 9.33 -25.13
CA LYS A 183 -2.24 10.59 -24.62
C LYS A 183 -3.32 10.32 -23.57
N LYS A 184 -4.17 9.30 -23.80
CA LYS A 184 -5.21 8.88 -22.86
C LYS A 184 -4.67 8.48 -21.49
N GLU A 185 -3.51 7.82 -21.40
CA GLU A 185 -2.91 7.45 -20.11
C GLU A 185 -2.37 8.67 -19.36
N LEU A 186 -1.85 9.64 -20.10
CA LEU A 186 -1.37 10.91 -19.55
C LEU A 186 -2.53 11.71 -18.93
N ASP A 187 -3.64 11.80 -19.64
CA ASP A 187 -4.86 12.44 -19.14
C ASP A 187 -5.41 11.71 -17.92
N GLN A 188 -5.41 10.38 -17.91
CA GLN A 188 -5.79 9.58 -16.73
C GLN A 188 -4.91 9.92 -15.52
N TYR A 189 -3.58 9.99 -15.69
CA TYR A 189 -2.65 10.36 -14.61
C TYR A 189 -2.94 11.78 -14.07
N PHE A 190 -3.20 12.73 -14.98
CA PHE A 190 -3.56 14.10 -14.62
C PHE A 190 -4.88 14.20 -13.86
N ASN A 191 -5.90 13.51 -14.36
CA ASN A 191 -7.23 13.47 -13.76
C ASN A 191 -7.23 12.84 -12.37
N ILE A 192 -6.41 11.82 -12.13
CA ILE A 192 -6.25 11.17 -10.82
C ILE A 192 -5.79 12.18 -9.76
N MET A 193 -4.79 13.02 -10.07
CA MET A 193 -4.31 14.05 -9.13
C MET A 193 -5.42 15.03 -8.75
N HIS A 194 -6.18 15.46 -9.76
CA HIS A 194 -7.30 16.36 -9.58
C HIS A 194 -8.42 15.72 -8.74
N LYS A 195 -8.80 14.48 -9.04
CA LYS A 195 -9.81 13.73 -8.28
C LYS A 195 -9.40 13.51 -6.82
N ALA A 196 -8.12 13.24 -6.57
CA ALA A 196 -7.61 13.08 -5.21
C ALA A 196 -7.83 14.36 -4.38
N LEU A 197 -7.52 15.53 -4.96
CA LEU A 197 -7.74 16.82 -4.31
C LEU A 197 -9.23 17.15 -4.13
N ASP A 198 -10.09 16.81 -5.10
CA ASP A 198 -11.55 16.97 -4.96
C ASP A 198 -12.12 16.14 -3.80
N MET A 199 -11.51 14.97 -3.56
CA MET A 199 -11.84 14.08 -2.45
C MET A 199 -11.20 14.52 -1.13
N TYR A 200 -10.59 15.70 -1.07
CA TYR A 200 -9.87 16.23 0.09
C TYR A 200 -8.72 15.32 0.56
N LEU A 201 -8.14 14.52 -0.34
CA LEU A 201 -6.89 13.82 -0.09
C LEU A 201 -5.71 14.74 -0.42
N SER A 202 -4.61 14.56 0.30
CA SER A 202 -3.35 15.19 -0.08
C SER A 202 -2.67 14.36 -1.17
N VAL A 203 -1.92 15.01 -2.06
CA VAL A 203 -1.22 14.33 -3.17
C VAL A 203 0.28 14.45 -2.97
N ALA A 204 0.99 13.34 -3.12
CA ALA A 204 2.44 13.30 -3.15
C ALA A 204 2.92 12.54 -4.39
N ILE A 205 3.93 13.08 -5.08
CA ILE A 205 4.53 12.47 -6.27
C ILE A 205 6.03 12.33 -6.03
N LEU A 206 6.52 11.09 -6.05
CA LEU A 206 7.94 10.79 -5.94
C LEU A 206 8.53 10.60 -7.33
N ARG A 207 9.57 11.36 -7.65
CA ARG A 207 10.41 11.18 -8.84
C ARG A 207 11.80 10.73 -8.42
N LEU A 208 12.33 9.74 -9.14
CA LEU A 208 13.73 9.31 -9.05
C LEU A 208 14.42 9.52 -10.40
N PRO A 209 15.73 9.82 -10.42
CA PRO A 209 16.48 9.99 -11.67
C PRO A 209 16.44 8.76 -12.59
N THR A 210 16.55 7.56 -12.01
CA THR A 210 16.57 6.29 -12.73
C THR A 210 15.18 5.68 -12.93
N GLY A 211 14.14 6.37 -12.47
CA GLY A 211 12.76 5.90 -12.45
C GLY A 211 12.43 4.95 -11.30
N LEU A 212 11.18 4.47 -11.29
CA LEU A 212 10.62 3.69 -10.17
C LEU A 212 10.27 2.25 -10.55
N ASP A 213 10.21 1.93 -11.85
CA ASP A 213 9.86 0.60 -12.32
C ASP A 213 11.10 -0.28 -12.39
N CYS A 214 11.14 -1.31 -11.54
CA CYS A 214 12.22 -2.26 -11.43
C CYS A 214 11.81 -3.65 -11.95
N SER A 215 10.69 -3.77 -12.65
CA SER A 215 10.19 -5.05 -13.19
C SER A 215 11.21 -5.79 -14.05
N GLN A 216 11.93 -5.08 -14.92
CA GLN A 216 12.97 -5.66 -15.78
C GLN A 216 14.20 -6.13 -14.99
N ILE A 217 14.52 -5.44 -13.89
CA ILE A 217 15.73 -5.68 -13.09
C ILE A 217 15.52 -6.82 -12.09
N LEU A 218 14.37 -6.85 -11.42
CA LEU A 218 14.03 -7.85 -10.41
C LEU A 218 13.43 -9.11 -11.02
N GLY A 219 13.10 -9.07 -12.31
CA GLY A 219 12.37 -10.11 -13.00
C GLY A 219 10.90 -10.06 -12.61
N ASP A 220 10.04 -10.00 -13.62
CA ASP A 220 8.64 -10.27 -13.39
C ASP A 220 8.49 -11.81 -13.32
N GLU A 221 8.28 -12.35 -12.11
CA GLU A 221 7.81 -13.74 -11.95
C GLU A 221 6.34 -13.87 -12.44
N SER A 222 5.98 -13.22 -13.53
CA SER A 222 4.72 -13.38 -14.25
C SER A 222 4.71 -14.71 -15.04
N SER A 223 5.85 -15.38 -15.22
CA SER A 223 5.89 -16.79 -15.63
C SER A 223 5.13 -17.70 -14.66
N ALA A 224 5.10 -17.39 -13.36
CA ALA A 224 4.28 -18.12 -12.39
C ALA A 224 2.78 -17.82 -12.53
N ALA A 225 2.40 -16.65 -13.06
CA ALA A 225 1.00 -16.31 -13.33
C ALA A 225 0.40 -17.14 -14.46
N LYS A 226 1.20 -17.51 -15.48
CA LYS A 226 0.78 -18.48 -16.51
C LYS A 226 0.52 -19.86 -15.90
N ILE A 227 1.42 -20.31 -15.03
CA ILE A 227 1.28 -21.61 -14.33
C ILE A 227 0.01 -21.65 -13.46
N VAL A 228 -0.33 -20.57 -12.74
CA VAL A 228 -1.54 -20.54 -11.88
C VAL A 228 -2.84 -20.53 -12.69
N ASN A 229 -2.84 -19.93 -13.89
CA ASN A 229 -3.98 -19.95 -14.80
C ASN A 229 -4.15 -21.31 -15.52
N ASP A 230 -3.05 -22.06 -15.72
CA ASP A 230 -3.04 -23.35 -16.41
C ASP A 230 -3.32 -24.58 -15.50
N ILE A 231 -3.43 -24.41 -14.18
CA ILE A 231 -3.81 -25.53 -13.29
C ILE A 231 -5.31 -25.84 -13.48
N PRO A 232 -5.67 -27.04 -13.97
CA PRO A 232 -7.07 -27.42 -14.17
C PRO A 232 -7.90 -27.28 -12.89
N ARG A 233 -9.20 -27.02 -13.04
CA ARG A 233 -10.16 -27.05 -11.93
C ARG A 233 -10.25 -28.47 -11.36
N THR A 234 -9.36 -28.88 -10.47
CA THR A 234 -9.56 -30.05 -9.60
C THR A 234 -10.38 -29.62 -8.39
N LEU A 235 -11.58 -29.14 -8.64
CA LEU A 235 -12.69 -29.31 -7.71
C LEU A 235 -13.60 -30.29 -8.43
N GLN A 236 -13.48 -31.57 -8.09
CA GLN A 236 -14.59 -32.48 -8.37
C GLN A 236 -15.81 -31.85 -7.69
N PRO A 237 -16.94 -31.67 -8.40
CA PRO A 237 -18.18 -31.33 -7.73
C PRO A 237 -18.44 -32.44 -6.72
N ASN A 238 -18.67 -32.09 -5.45
CA ASN A 238 -19.25 -33.06 -4.53
C ASN A 238 -20.52 -33.61 -5.20
N GLU A 239 -20.64 -34.92 -5.32
CA GLU A 239 -21.77 -35.66 -5.89
C GLU A 239 -23.08 -35.50 -5.08
N SER A 240 -23.25 -34.40 -4.35
CA SER A 240 -24.48 -34.05 -3.64
C SER A 240 -25.30 -32.98 -4.37
N SER A 241 -24.86 -32.48 -5.52
CA SER A 241 -25.61 -31.50 -6.33
C SER A 241 -26.16 -32.08 -7.65
N ALA A 242 -25.87 -33.34 -7.96
CA ALA A 242 -26.35 -33.99 -9.20
C ALA A 242 -27.80 -34.51 -9.10
N ASP A 243 -28.31 -34.73 -7.88
CA ASP A 243 -29.65 -35.29 -7.66
C ASP A 243 -30.80 -34.27 -7.78
N LEU A 244 -30.51 -32.98 -7.96
CA LEU A 244 -31.54 -31.95 -8.15
C LEU A 244 -31.82 -31.62 -9.63
N MET A 245 -31.19 -32.30 -10.58
CA MET A 245 -31.30 -32.02 -12.02
C MET A 245 -31.84 -33.19 -12.85
N SER A 246 -32.26 -34.29 -12.22
CA SER A 246 -32.77 -35.49 -12.90
C SER A 246 -34.30 -35.65 -12.84
N ALA A 247 -35.03 -34.71 -12.24
CA ALA A 247 -36.48 -34.73 -12.16
C ALA A 247 -37.13 -33.63 -13.01
N ASP A 248 -36.80 -33.53 -14.31
CA ASP A 248 -37.64 -32.77 -15.25
C ASP A 248 -37.38 -33.14 -16.72
N ARG A 249 -37.66 -34.38 -17.11
CA ARG A 249 -37.82 -34.77 -18.53
C ARG A 249 -38.85 -35.87 -18.71
N SER A 250 -40.11 -35.54 -18.49
CA SER A 250 -41.21 -36.10 -19.29
C SER A 250 -42.46 -35.25 -19.12
N VAL A 251 -42.75 -34.40 -20.12
CA VAL A 251 -44.06 -34.18 -20.75
C VAL A 251 -43.94 -32.85 -21.54
N GLN A 252 -43.59 -32.98 -22.81
CA GLN A 252 -43.96 -32.00 -23.83
C GLN A 252 -45.34 -32.42 -24.35
N ASN A 253 -46.36 -31.58 -24.15
CA ASN A 253 -47.34 -31.20 -25.18
C ASN A 253 -48.36 -30.20 -24.64
N GLY A 254 -48.45 -29.04 -25.31
CA GLY A 254 -49.72 -28.33 -25.49
C GLY A 254 -49.97 -27.09 -24.65
N LEU A 255 -49.71 -25.94 -25.30
CA LEU A 255 -50.62 -24.78 -25.37
C LEU A 255 -50.69 -23.75 -24.22
N SER A 256 -50.38 -22.51 -24.61
CA SER A 256 -51.17 -21.28 -24.38
C SER A 256 -51.09 -20.53 -23.04
N GLY A 257 -50.63 -19.27 -23.15
CA GLY A 257 -51.14 -18.11 -22.37
C GLY A 257 -50.53 -17.94 -20.99
N SER A 258 -49.63 -16.98 -20.76
CA SER A 258 -49.89 -15.55 -20.52
C SER A 258 -50.48 -15.25 -19.13
N MET A 259 -49.85 -14.28 -18.46
CA MET A 259 -50.22 -13.61 -17.20
C MET A 259 -50.08 -14.51 -15.96
N ASP A 260 -49.62 -14.05 -14.81
CA ASP A 260 -49.13 -12.76 -14.35
C ASP A 260 -48.40 -13.05 -13.03
N SER A 261 -47.43 -12.20 -12.68
CA SER A 261 -47.21 -11.66 -11.34
C SER A 261 -47.38 -12.58 -10.11
N LEU A 262 -46.36 -12.67 -9.26
CA LEU A 262 -46.47 -12.25 -7.84
C LEU A 262 -45.13 -12.32 -7.10
N SER A 263 -44.67 -11.12 -6.78
CA SER A 263 -43.70 -10.77 -5.75
C SER A 263 -44.25 -10.96 -4.34
N ARG A 264 -43.33 -11.28 -3.42
CA ARG A 264 -43.30 -10.96 -1.97
C ARG A 264 -44.40 -11.56 -1.09
N ASN A 265 -43.97 -12.17 0.01
CA ASN A 265 -44.64 -11.92 1.29
C ASN A 265 -43.62 -11.73 2.41
N VAL A 266 -43.76 -10.56 3.05
CA VAL A 266 -43.26 -10.17 4.36
C VAL A 266 -44.38 -10.47 5.36
N SER A 267 -43.96 -10.79 6.56
CA SER A 267 -44.68 -11.12 7.79
C SER A 267 -45.80 -10.14 8.18
N GLN A 268 -46.89 -10.63 8.78
CA GLN A 268 -47.50 -10.04 9.99
C GLN A 268 -48.56 -10.92 10.67
N ASP A 269 -48.42 -10.95 12.00
CA ASP A 269 -49.33 -11.18 13.13
C ASP A 269 -50.78 -11.67 12.99
N ALA A 270 -51.14 -12.54 13.95
CA ALA A 270 -52.28 -12.46 14.90
C ALA A 270 -53.09 -13.77 15.07
N GLY A 271 -53.28 -14.18 16.33
CA GLY A 271 -54.59 -14.63 16.83
C GLY A 271 -54.89 -16.12 16.99
N ASP A 272 -55.07 -16.52 18.26
CA ASP A 272 -55.99 -17.54 18.81
C ASP A 272 -55.79 -19.07 18.62
N SER A 273 -55.91 -19.76 19.77
CA SER A 273 -56.11 -21.21 19.97
C SER A 273 -57.64 -21.51 20.17
N PRO A 274 -58.14 -22.72 20.52
CA PRO A 274 -57.56 -24.07 20.65
C PRO A 274 -58.45 -25.22 20.05
N ASN A 275 -58.12 -26.48 20.40
CA ASN A 275 -58.86 -27.77 20.23
C ASN A 275 -58.58 -28.53 18.91
N THR A 276 -58.38 -29.86 18.82
CA THR A 276 -58.67 -30.99 19.73
C THR A 276 -57.84 -32.22 19.27
N GLU A 277 -57.29 -32.95 20.24
CA GLU A 277 -57.22 -34.42 20.37
C GLU A 277 -56.78 -35.42 19.27
N ASN A 278 -55.92 -36.34 19.77
CA ASN A 278 -55.89 -37.81 19.61
C ASN A 278 -55.04 -38.47 18.51
N GLY A 279 -54.10 -39.33 18.97
CA GLY A 279 -53.52 -40.40 18.16
C GLY A 279 -52.19 -40.99 18.66
N LEU A 280 -52.19 -41.71 19.78
CA LEU A 280 -51.08 -42.59 20.20
C LEU A 280 -50.86 -43.76 19.21
N LYS A 281 -49.58 -44.10 18.93
CA LYS A 281 -48.98 -45.44 18.65
C LYS A 281 -47.62 -45.25 17.95
N GLN A 282 -46.57 -46.06 18.07
CA GLN A 282 -46.09 -47.07 19.02
C GLN A 282 -44.65 -47.39 18.55
N LEU A 283 -43.79 -47.80 19.49
CA LEU A 283 -42.45 -48.36 19.31
C LEU A 283 -42.28 -49.28 18.08
N LYS A 284 -41.07 -49.30 17.52
CA LYS A 284 -40.29 -50.55 17.35
C LYS A 284 -38.79 -50.31 17.20
N THR A 285 -38.07 -51.04 18.05
CA THR A 285 -36.63 -51.28 18.17
C THR A 285 -36.24 -52.59 17.45
N SER A 286 -35.02 -52.66 16.94
CA SER A 286 -34.17 -53.88 16.78
C SER A 286 -32.82 -53.43 16.18
N SER A 287 -31.67 -53.44 16.87
CA SER A 287 -30.81 -54.59 17.30
C SER A 287 -30.43 -55.48 16.10
N THR A 288 -29.16 -55.73 15.78
CA THR A 288 -28.16 -56.61 16.46
C THR A 288 -26.72 -56.24 16.00
N SER A 289 -25.74 -55.90 16.87
CA SER A 289 -24.71 -56.76 17.54
C SER A 289 -23.80 -57.56 16.57
N ASP A 290 -22.49 -57.78 16.75
CA ASP A 290 -21.48 -57.46 17.76
C ASP A 290 -20.09 -57.99 17.29
N LEU A 291 -19.06 -57.74 18.11
CA LEU A 291 -17.72 -58.37 18.25
C LEU A 291 -16.52 -57.69 17.57
N SER A 292 -15.35 -57.48 18.20
CA SER A 292 -14.91 -57.45 19.61
C SER A 292 -13.40 -57.11 19.60
N PHE A 293 -12.95 -56.36 20.60
CA PHE A 293 -11.53 -56.09 20.92
C PHE A 293 -10.74 -57.37 21.29
N MET A 294 -9.47 -57.46 20.90
CA MET A 294 -8.40 -58.08 21.72
C MET A 294 -7.02 -57.45 21.41
N THR A 295 -6.30 -57.14 22.47
CA THR A 295 -4.88 -56.75 22.59
C THR A 295 -3.97 -57.99 22.55
N GLY A 296 -2.76 -57.86 22.01
CA GLY A 296 -1.72 -58.90 22.06
C GLY A 296 -0.41 -58.50 21.40
N THR A 297 0.71 -58.94 21.94
CA THR A 297 2.05 -58.30 21.96
C THR A 297 3.09 -59.04 21.07
N GLN A 298 4.16 -58.32 20.64
CA GLN A 298 5.48 -58.77 20.10
C GLN A 298 5.51 -59.29 18.64
N VAL A 299 6.57 -59.20 17.80
CA VAL A 299 8.04 -59.30 17.96
C VAL A 299 8.76 -58.55 16.79
N LYS A 300 10.04 -58.17 16.99
CA LYS A 300 11.07 -57.68 16.04
C LYS A 300 11.32 -58.58 14.82
N GLU A 301 11.78 -58.01 13.69
CA GLU A 301 12.98 -58.52 13.00
C GLU A 301 13.66 -57.48 12.09
N VAL A 302 14.98 -57.60 12.02
CA VAL A 302 15.99 -56.76 11.36
C VAL A 302 16.67 -57.61 10.29
N SER A 303 16.92 -57.09 9.10
CA SER A 303 17.95 -57.64 8.21
C SER A 303 18.42 -56.60 7.18
N GLY A 304 19.73 -56.43 7.05
CA GLY A 304 20.36 -55.53 6.07
C GLY A 304 21.42 -56.22 5.19
N LEU A 305 21.97 -55.39 4.29
CA LEU A 305 23.20 -55.47 3.47
C LEU A 305 23.22 -56.38 2.22
N PRO A 306 24.16 -56.19 1.25
CA PRO A 306 25.13 -55.08 1.00
C PRO A 306 25.22 -54.55 -0.48
N ASP A 307 26.01 -53.49 -0.69
CA ASP A 307 26.41 -52.83 -1.96
C ASP A 307 27.30 -53.67 -2.90
N PRO A 308 27.57 -53.18 -4.13
CA PRO A 308 28.98 -52.93 -4.50
C PRO A 308 29.29 -51.68 -5.39
N VAL A 309 30.35 -50.95 -4.98
CA VAL A 309 31.54 -50.43 -5.70
C VAL A 309 31.45 -49.52 -6.98
N ASP A 310 31.98 -48.31 -6.79
CA ASP A 310 32.51 -47.17 -7.61
C ASP A 310 33.29 -47.43 -8.94
N PRO A 311 33.49 -46.43 -9.88
CA PRO A 311 34.55 -45.38 -9.74
C PRO A 311 34.46 -43.98 -10.47
N LYS A 312 35.05 -42.95 -9.80
CA LYS A 312 35.87 -41.76 -10.26
C LYS A 312 35.19 -40.65 -11.10
N SER A 313 35.17 -39.34 -10.76
CA SER A 313 36.23 -38.34 -10.43
C SER A 313 35.61 -36.90 -10.32
N PRO A 314 36.34 -35.78 -10.10
CA PRO A 314 37.21 -35.36 -8.99
C PRO A 314 36.72 -34.09 -8.23
N GLN A 315 37.43 -33.78 -7.14
CA GLN A 315 37.19 -32.74 -6.13
C GLN A 315 37.42 -31.28 -6.61
N LEU A 316 36.63 -30.34 -6.07
CA LEU A 316 37.04 -28.94 -5.88
C LEU A 316 36.66 -28.46 -4.47
N LEU A 317 37.70 -28.06 -3.72
CA LEU A 317 37.65 -27.48 -2.39
C LEU A 317 36.74 -26.25 -2.32
N THR A 318 35.98 -26.09 -1.23
CA THR A 318 35.99 -24.82 -0.50
C THR A 318 35.91 -25.03 1.01
N ASN A 319 36.89 -24.45 1.68
CA ASN A 319 36.99 -24.30 3.12
C ASN A 319 35.97 -23.28 3.66
N SER A 320 35.80 -23.32 5.00
CA SER A 320 35.43 -22.20 5.86
C SER A 320 33.93 -21.96 6.16
N LEU A 321 33.40 -22.84 7.04
CA LEU A 321 32.43 -22.42 8.07
C LEU A 321 33.11 -21.46 9.06
N ARG A 322 33.19 -20.17 8.72
CA ARG A 322 33.50 -19.09 9.67
C ARG A 322 32.40 -18.03 9.65
N LYS A 323 31.62 -18.02 10.73
CA LYS A 323 30.88 -16.87 11.30
C LYS A 323 30.07 -16.01 10.30
N SER A 324 28.89 -16.49 9.90
CA SER A 324 27.81 -15.64 9.35
C SER A 324 26.67 -15.53 10.37
N LYS A 325 26.86 -14.69 11.41
CA LYS A 325 25.76 -14.27 12.30
C LYS A 325 25.53 -12.74 12.31
N GLN A 326 26.24 -12.00 11.46
CA GLN A 326 26.13 -10.53 11.37
C GLN A 326 25.61 -9.99 10.02
N LYS A 327 25.36 -10.83 9.00
CA LYS A 327 24.96 -10.38 7.65
C LYS A 327 23.45 -10.39 7.37
N HIS A 328 22.61 -10.85 8.29
CA HIS A 328 21.17 -11.08 8.03
C HIS A 328 20.30 -9.81 8.00
N ASN A 329 20.87 -8.63 8.32
CA ASN A 329 20.11 -7.38 8.46
C ASN A 329 20.41 -6.32 7.39
N ASP A 330 21.23 -6.60 6.37
CA ASP A 330 21.43 -5.65 5.28
C ASP A 330 20.23 -5.73 4.30
N PRO A 331 19.47 -4.65 4.09
CA PRO A 331 18.30 -4.65 3.20
C PRO A 331 18.65 -5.04 1.76
N ALA A 332 19.91 -4.93 1.34
CA ALA A 332 20.33 -5.29 -0.02
C ALA A 332 20.15 -6.78 -0.35
N PHE A 333 20.20 -7.69 0.63
CA PHE A 333 20.02 -9.13 0.38
C PHE A 333 18.58 -9.51 -0.01
N LEU A 334 17.62 -8.60 0.17
CA LEU A 334 16.22 -8.84 -0.15
C LEU A 334 15.97 -8.76 -1.66
N TYR A 335 16.77 -7.98 -2.37
CA TYR A 335 16.70 -7.79 -3.81
C TYR A 335 17.64 -8.74 -4.52
N LYS A 336 17.08 -9.57 -5.39
CA LYS A 336 17.80 -10.50 -6.25
C LYS A 336 17.23 -10.36 -7.65
N GLY A 337 18.09 -10.54 -8.65
CA GLY A 337 17.66 -10.57 -10.05
C GLY A 337 16.89 -11.85 -10.39
N PRO A 338 16.41 -11.97 -11.63
CA PRO A 338 15.74 -13.17 -12.13
C PRO A 338 16.56 -14.44 -11.84
N GLY A 339 15.92 -15.48 -11.31
CA GLY A 339 16.60 -16.74 -10.97
C GLY A 339 17.51 -16.67 -9.72
N GLY A 340 17.44 -15.57 -8.95
CA GLY A 340 18.18 -15.43 -7.69
C GLY A 340 19.61 -14.90 -7.84
N VAL A 341 19.96 -14.38 -9.02
CA VAL A 341 21.29 -13.80 -9.32
C VAL A 341 21.51 -12.54 -8.47
N GLU A 342 22.75 -12.34 -7.99
CA GLU A 342 23.11 -11.11 -7.27
C GLU A 342 23.16 -9.92 -8.22
N LEU A 343 22.50 -8.83 -7.84
CA LEU A 343 22.46 -7.60 -8.64
C LEU A 343 23.77 -6.79 -8.48
N PRO A 344 24.15 -5.99 -9.49
CA PRO A 344 25.23 -5.02 -9.37
C PRO A 344 25.06 -4.10 -8.16
N LYS A 345 26.19 -3.72 -7.54
CA LYS A 345 26.18 -2.91 -6.31
C LYS A 345 25.51 -1.53 -6.50
N GLU A 346 25.63 -0.94 -7.69
CA GLU A 346 25.04 0.35 -8.04
C GLU A 346 23.51 0.28 -8.01
N ILE A 347 22.92 -0.70 -8.68
CA ILE A 347 21.47 -0.96 -8.68
C ILE A 347 20.97 -1.25 -7.25
N LEU A 348 21.72 -2.04 -6.49
CA LEU A 348 21.38 -2.30 -5.08
C LEU A 348 21.42 -1.02 -4.23
N MET A 349 22.35 -0.10 -4.50
CA MET A 349 22.40 1.20 -3.83
C MET A 349 21.18 2.06 -4.13
N GLU A 350 20.73 2.06 -5.38
CA GLU A 350 19.51 2.77 -5.79
C GLU A 350 18.25 2.17 -5.14
N LEU A 351 18.10 0.84 -5.21
CA LEU A 351 16.95 0.13 -4.62
C LEU A 351 16.85 0.34 -3.11
N THR A 352 17.99 0.44 -2.43
CA THR A 352 18.05 0.56 -0.96
C THR A 352 18.28 2.00 -0.48
N GLN A 353 18.13 3.00 -1.35
CA GLN A 353 18.52 4.38 -1.04
C GLN A 353 17.82 4.98 0.19
N PHE A 354 16.57 4.58 0.45
CA PHE A 354 15.76 5.05 1.58
C PHE A 354 15.81 4.12 2.81
N THR A 355 16.25 2.88 2.63
CA THR A 355 16.33 1.87 3.71
C THR A 355 17.71 1.85 4.38
N ARG A 356 18.76 2.25 3.66
CA ARG A 356 20.12 2.38 4.20
C ARG A 356 20.25 3.61 5.10
N LYS A 357 21.11 3.48 6.12
CA LYS A 357 21.46 4.58 7.00
C LYS A 357 22.33 5.58 6.24
N ARG A 358 21.92 6.85 6.23
CA ARG A 358 22.67 7.95 5.62
C ARG A 358 23.34 8.78 6.72
N SER A 359 24.64 8.97 6.61
CA SER A 359 25.38 9.93 7.45
C SER A 359 25.37 11.30 6.77
N HIS A 360 24.99 12.35 7.50
CA HIS A 360 25.01 13.74 7.00
C HIS A 360 24.15 14.02 5.76
N ALA A 361 23.00 13.36 5.63
CA ALA A 361 22.08 13.63 4.52
C ALA A 361 21.54 15.07 4.56
N VAL A 362 21.24 15.65 3.40
CA VAL A 362 20.61 16.97 3.29
C VAL A 362 19.23 16.83 2.68
N ILE A 363 18.21 17.33 3.38
CA ILE A 363 16.84 17.44 2.88
C ILE A 363 16.53 18.91 2.65
N ASP A 364 16.22 19.27 1.42
CA ASP A 364 15.80 20.62 1.06
C ASP A 364 14.29 20.69 0.95
N VAL A 365 13.69 21.65 1.63
CA VAL A 365 12.24 21.86 1.63
C VAL A 365 11.91 23.18 0.97
N TRP A 366 11.28 23.12 -0.19
CA TRP A 366 10.81 24.26 -0.96
C TRP A 366 9.34 24.52 -0.65
N TRP A 367 9.11 25.32 0.39
CA TRP A 367 7.77 25.68 0.86
C TRP A 367 7.28 26.94 0.14
N LEU A 368 6.53 26.74 -0.93
CA LEU A 368 6.15 27.83 -1.86
C LEU A 368 4.79 28.44 -1.54
N TYR A 369 3.89 27.65 -0.94
CA TYR A 369 2.55 28.05 -0.57
C TYR A 369 2.14 27.33 0.70
N ASP A 370 1.29 27.97 1.50
CA ASP A 370 0.65 27.28 2.61
C ASP A 370 -0.40 26.28 2.07
N ASP A 371 -0.16 25.00 2.32
CA ASP A 371 -1.01 23.89 1.93
C ASP A 371 -1.53 23.10 3.15
N GLY A 372 -1.56 23.75 4.32
CA GLY A 372 -1.91 23.12 5.60
C GLY A 372 -0.70 22.61 6.37
N GLY A 373 0.52 22.80 5.84
CA GLY A 373 1.79 22.47 6.49
C GLY A 373 2.32 21.06 6.18
N LEU A 374 1.66 20.32 5.28
CA LEU A 374 2.07 18.95 4.94
C LEU A 374 3.46 18.91 4.29
N THR A 375 3.77 19.90 3.44
CA THR A 375 5.09 20.05 2.81
C THR A 375 6.22 20.15 3.83
N LEU A 376 5.97 20.72 5.02
CA LEU A 376 6.94 20.79 6.12
C LEU A 376 6.92 19.56 7.03
N LEU A 377 5.73 18.96 7.25
CA LEU A 377 5.56 17.82 8.14
C LEU A 377 6.25 16.55 7.60
N LEU A 378 6.14 16.26 6.30
CA LEU A 378 6.72 15.02 5.75
C LEU A 378 8.26 14.96 5.88
N PRO A 379 9.04 16.00 5.51
CA PRO A 379 10.47 16.06 5.77
C PRO A 379 10.85 15.92 7.25
N TYR A 380 10.09 16.55 8.14
CA TYR A 380 10.30 16.43 9.58
C TYR A 380 10.08 14.98 10.04
N ILE A 381 9.02 14.30 9.57
CA ILE A 381 8.83 12.88 9.89
C ILE A 381 10.01 12.04 9.39
N ILE A 382 10.55 12.33 8.20
CA ILE A 382 11.74 11.66 7.67
C ILE A 382 12.95 11.89 8.59
N SER A 383 13.19 13.12 9.05
CA SER A 383 14.32 13.44 9.94
C SER A 383 14.23 12.74 11.30
N THR A 384 13.02 12.42 11.79
CA THR A 384 12.87 11.63 13.02
C THR A 384 13.24 10.14 12.86
N ARG A 385 13.44 9.65 11.63
CA ARG A 385 13.70 8.22 11.38
C ARG A 385 15.18 7.90 11.59
N ARG A 386 15.47 6.77 12.26
CA ARG A 386 16.85 6.26 12.49
C ARG A 386 17.77 6.23 11.26
N THR A 387 17.21 6.01 10.06
CA THR A 387 17.95 5.98 8.79
C THR A 387 18.43 7.36 8.34
N TRP A 388 17.69 8.41 8.71
CA TRP A 388 17.91 9.81 8.33
C TRP A 388 18.06 10.74 9.54
N GLN A 389 18.29 10.20 10.74
CA GLN A 389 18.29 10.98 11.99
C GLN A 389 19.35 12.09 12.04
N SER A 390 20.45 11.90 11.31
CA SER A 390 21.53 12.90 11.20
C SER A 390 21.36 13.83 9.99
N CYS A 391 20.16 13.94 9.42
CA CYS A 391 19.95 14.81 8.27
C CYS A 391 19.87 16.28 8.67
N LYS A 392 20.31 17.16 7.76
CA LYS A 392 20.14 18.60 7.88
C LYS A 392 18.95 19.03 7.03
N LEU A 393 18.02 19.75 7.64
CA LEU A 393 16.84 20.27 6.97
C LEU A 393 17.08 21.73 6.57
N ARG A 394 17.14 22.03 5.27
CA ARG A 394 17.22 23.41 4.76
C ARG A 394 15.87 23.83 4.22
N VAL A 395 15.36 24.98 4.63
CA VAL A 395 14.05 25.48 4.22
C VAL A 395 14.23 26.65 3.27
N TYR A 396 13.58 26.57 2.12
CA TYR A 396 13.49 27.62 1.12
C TYR A 396 12.05 28.09 1.03
N ALA A 397 11.83 29.38 1.20
CA ALA A 397 10.52 29.99 1.06
C ALA A 397 10.56 31.19 0.10
N LEU A 398 9.41 31.48 -0.50
CA LEU A 398 9.29 32.58 -1.44
C LEU A 398 9.11 33.89 -0.71
N ALA A 399 9.78 34.94 -1.21
CA ALA A 399 9.57 36.29 -0.75
C ALA A 399 8.84 37.13 -1.79
N ASN A 400 7.85 37.90 -1.37
CA ASN A 400 7.05 38.71 -2.28
C ASN A 400 7.80 39.97 -2.72
N LYS A 401 8.54 40.62 -1.80
CA LYS A 401 9.26 41.87 -2.06
C LYS A 401 10.65 41.85 -1.43
N LYS A 402 11.65 42.34 -2.17
CA LYS A 402 13.02 42.48 -1.65
C LYS A 402 13.14 43.32 -0.38
N ALA A 403 12.34 44.38 -0.28
CA ALA A 403 12.40 45.32 0.83
C ALA A 403 11.96 44.70 2.17
N GLU A 404 11.21 43.59 2.12
CA GLU A 404 10.60 42.96 3.30
C GLU A 404 11.27 41.60 3.65
N LEU A 405 12.37 41.24 2.97
CA LEU A 405 13.04 39.94 3.13
C LEU A 405 13.39 39.63 4.59
N GLU A 406 14.01 40.56 5.32
CA GLU A 406 14.37 40.31 6.72
C GLU A 406 13.14 40.09 7.62
N PHE A 407 12.05 40.83 7.36
CA PHE A 407 10.83 40.71 8.12
C PHE A 407 10.14 39.38 7.85
N GLU A 408 9.98 39.00 6.57
CA GLU A 408 9.43 37.70 6.17
C GLU A 408 10.29 36.55 6.73
N GLN A 409 11.62 36.69 6.72
CA GLN A 409 12.52 35.66 7.24
C GLN A 409 12.34 35.47 8.75
N ARG A 410 12.25 36.57 9.52
CA ARG A 410 11.98 36.49 10.98
C ARG A 410 10.59 35.91 11.27
N SER A 411 9.58 36.31 10.50
CA SER A 411 8.21 35.77 10.64
C SER A 411 8.18 34.26 10.40
N MET A 412 8.82 33.80 9.33
CA MET A 412 8.93 32.39 8.96
C MET A 412 9.74 31.59 9.98
N ALA A 413 10.85 32.13 10.47
CA ALA A 413 11.64 31.53 11.54
C ALA A 413 10.82 31.37 12.84
N SER A 414 10.02 32.39 13.19
CA SER A 414 9.10 32.34 14.34
C SER A 414 8.05 31.24 14.17
N LEU A 415 7.48 31.11 12.96
CA LEU A 415 6.49 30.09 12.65
C LEU A 415 7.07 28.67 12.71
N LEU A 416 8.24 28.43 12.13
CA LEU A 416 8.94 27.13 12.21
C LEU A 416 9.31 26.77 13.65
N SER A 417 9.75 27.75 14.44
CA SER A 417 10.02 27.57 15.88
C SER A 417 8.77 27.16 16.64
N LYS A 418 7.61 27.79 16.37
CA LYS A 418 6.33 27.40 16.99
C LYS A 418 5.89 26.00 16.58
N PHE A 419 6.21 25.56 15.36
CA PHE A 419 5.99 24.19 14.90
C PHE A 419 7.01 23.19 15.43
N ARG A 420 8.04 23.64 16.16
CA ARG A 420 9.14 22.81 16.69
C ARG A 420 9.85 22.02 15.59
N ILE A 421 9.99 22.64 14.42
CA ILE A 421 10.74 22.06 13.31
C ILE A 421 12.16 22.61 13.40
N ASP A 422 13.09 21.74 13.78
CA ASP A 422 14.51 22.07 13.75
C ASP A 422 15.00 22.10 12.30
N TYR A 423 15.55 23.24 11.89
CA TYR A 423 16.14 23.44 10.57
C TYR A 423 17.57 23.96 10.69
N SER A 424 18.41 23.63 9.73
CA SER A 424 19.80 24.08 9.70
C SER A 424 19.97 25.44 9.04
N ASP A 425 19.12 25.75 8.05
CA ASP A 425 19.19 27.01 7.32
C ASP A 425 17.81 27.39 6.76
N LEU A 426 17.52 28.69 6.71
CA LEU A 426 16.29 29.26 6.15
C LEU A 426 16.67 30.35 5.14
N THR A 427 16.47 30.05 3.86
CA THR A 427 16.75 30.97 2.75
C THR A 427 15.46 31.46 2.12
N LEU A 428 15.31 32.78 2.00
CA LEU A 428 14.22 33.37 1.23
C LEU A 428 14.66 33.66 -0.20
N ILE A 429 13.80 33.30 -1.16
CA ILE A 429 14.07 33.44 -2.58
C ILE A 429 13.30 34.65 -3.12
N PRO A 430 14.01 35.73 -3.47
CA PRO A 430 13.39 36.89 -4.11
C PRO A 430 13.23 36.68 -5.63
N ASP A 431 12.42 37.56 -6.24
CA ASP A 431 12.38 37.79 -7.69
C ASP A 431 12.02 36.58 -8.58
N ILE A 432 11.14 35.70 -8.12
CA ILE A 432 10.64 34.59 -8.97
C ILE A 432 9.79 35.07 -10.17
N THR A 433 9.40 36.34 -10.17
CA THR A 433 8.62 36.98 -11.25
C THR A 433 9.50 37.56 -12.36
N LYS A 434 10.83 37.52 -12.23
CA LYS A 434 11.74 37.92 -13.30
C LYS A 434 11.66 36.95 -14.47
N LYS A 435 11.98 37.46 -15.65
CA LYS A 435 12.10 36.63 -16.85
C LYS A 435 13.17 35.55 -16.64
N PRO A 436 12.88 34.28 -17.01
CA PRO A 436 13.86 33.21 -16.97
C PRO A 436 14.97 33.43 -17.98
N GLN A 437 16.07 32.69 -17.85
CA GLN A 437 17.14 32.67 -18.84
C GLN A 437 16.64 32.11 -20.17
N GLU A 438 17.24 32.58 -21.26
CA GLU A 438 16.91 32.11 -22.61
C GLU A 438 17.14 30.60 -22.75
N THR A 439 18.22 30.07 -22.16
CA THR A 439 18.54 28.63 -22.12
C THR A 439 17.41 27.79 -21.52
N THR A 440 16.88 28.22 -20.37
CA THR A 440 15.76 27.57 -19.68
C THR A 440 14.48 27.63 -20.50
N THR A 441 14.27 28.75 -21.20
CA THR A 441 13.10 28.94 -22.08
C THR A 441 13.17 28.05 -23.31
N THR A 442 14.33 27.96 -23.96
CA THR A 442 14.56 27.06 -25.10
C THR A 442 14.34 25.61 -24.71
N PHE A 443 14.86 25.20 -23.56
CA PHE A 443 14.65 23.86 -23.01
C PHE A 443 13.15 23.55 -22.81
N PHE A 444 12.39 24.49 -22.25
CA PHE A 444 10.95 24.30 -22.07
C PHE A 444 10.20 24.18 -23.40
N ASN A 445 10.53 25.04 -24.36
CA ASN A 445 9.92 25.02 -25.69
C ASN A 445 10.22 23.71 -26.44
N GLU A 446 11.40 23.13 -26.23
CA GLU A 446 11.75 21.81 -26.77
C GLU A 446 10.91 20.69 -26.14
N LEU A 447 10.63 20.75 -24.82
CA LEU A 447 9.82 19.75 -24.12
C LEU A 447 8.37 19.68 -24.63
N ILE A 448 7.77 20.82 -24.97
CA ILE A 448 6.37 20.90 -25.41
C ILE A 448 6.20 20.82 -26.92
N LYS A 449 7.29 20.83 -27.70
CA LYS A 449 7.27 20.96 -29.16
C LYS A 449 6.33 19.97 -29.86
N ASP A 450 6.29 18.72 -29.39
CA ASP A 450 5.50 17.65 -30.00
C ASP A 450 4.00 17.72 -29.62
N PHE A 451 3.65 18.55 -28.63
CA PHE A 451 2.28 18.72 -28.13
C PHE A 451 1.62 20.04 -28.56
N VAL A 452 2.37 20.94 -29.19
CA VAL A 452 1.85 22.22 -29.70
C VAL A 452 1.28 22.02 -31.10
N SER A 453 0.04 22.45 -31.33
CA SER A 453 -0.55 22.43 -32.67
C SER A 453 0.21 23.37 -33.61
N SER A 454 0.67 22.85 -34.74
CA SER A 454 1.04 23.69 -35.89
C SER A 454 -0.25 24.10 -36.61
N GLU A 455 -0.58 25.40 -36.66
CA GLU A 455 -1.78 25.94 -37.33
C GLU A 455 -1.80 25.78 -38.87
N LYS A 456 -1.42 24.63 -39.44
CA LYS A 456 -1.41 24.42 -40.89
C LYS A 456 -1.91 23.05 -41.34
N GLU A 457 -3.14 22.70 -41.00
CA GLU A 457 -3.99 21.92 -41.92
C GLU A 457 -5.41 22.50 -41.95
N ASN A 458 -5.60 23.49 -42.83
CA ASN A 458 -6.93 23.86 -43.32
C ASN A 458 -7.45 22.70 -44.19
N GLY A 459 -8.24 21.81 -43.59
CA GLY A 459 -9.10 20.87 -44.29
C GLY A 459 -10.43 20.74 -43.54
N PRO A 460 -11.59 20.98 -44.17
CA PRO A 460 -12.87 20.79 -43.50
C PRO A 460 -13.16 19.29 -43.51
N SER A 461 -12.94 18.61 -42.38
CA SER A 461 -13.51 17.28 -42.18
C SER A 461 -14.16 17.20 -40.80
N ASN A 462 -15.48 17.19 -40.85
CA ASN A 462 -16.37 16.86 -39.75
C ASN A 462 -16.15 15.39 -39.35
N VAL A 463 -15.37 15.15 -38.29
CA VAL A 463 -15.64 14.07 -37.33
C VAL A 463 -15.16 14.57 -35.98
N ALA A 464 -16.11 14.81 -35.07
CA ALA A 464 -15.83 14.99 -33.64
C ALA A 464 -15.18 13.70 -33.12
N THR A 465 -13.86 13.62 -33.24
CA THR A 465 -13.06 12.51 -32.70
C THR A 465 -12.31 13.11 -31.52
N GLU A 466 -12.70 12.60 -30.34
CA GLU A 466 -12.17 12.80 -28.99
C GLU A 466 -10.94 13.71 -28.85
N GLU A 467 -11.12 14.78 -28.06
CA GLU A 467 -10.12 15.74 -27.56
C GLU A 467 -8.70 15.18 -27.45
N GLU A 468 -7.91 15.31 -28.52
CA GLU A 468 -6.48 15.09 -28.39
C GLU A 468 -5.89 16.19 -27.50
N SER A 469 -5.11 15.79 -26.50
CA SER A 469 -4.42 16.67 -25.54
C SER A 469 -3.38 17.57 -26.23
N ILE A 470 -3.86 18.58 -26.96
CA ILE A 470 -3.06 19.52 -27.74
C ILE A 470 -2.97 20.84 -26.97
N ILE A 471 -1.79 21.46 -26.98
CA ILE A 471 -1.55 22.77 -26.39
C ILE A 471 -1.77 23.83 -27.47
N THR A 472 -2.71 24.76 -27.24
CA THR A 472 -2.93 25.90 -28.13
C THR A 472 -2.04 27.09 -27.74
N GLU A 473 -1.79 28.01 -28.69
CA GLU A 473 -1.02 29.22 -28.41
C GLU A 473 -1.75 30.13 -27.40
N ASP A 474 -3.07 30.16 -27.44
CA ASP A 474 -3.91 30.89 -26.47
C ASP A 474 -3.74 30.32 -25.05
N ASP A 475 -3.65 29.00 -24.90
CA ASP A 475 -3.39 28.36 -23.61
C ASP A 475 -2.02 28.78 -23.05
N LEU A 476 -1.00 28.80 -23.91
CA LEU A 476 0.36 29.21 -23.54
C LEU A 476 0.42 30.68 -23.11
N MET A 477 -0.26 31.56 -23.85
CA MET A 477 -0.37 32.98 -23.49
C MET A 477 -1.11 33.16 -22.16
N ALA A 478 -2.19 32.42 -21.91
CA ALA A 478 -2.98 32.53 -20.68
C ALA A 478 -2.20 32.14 -19.41
N VAL A 479 -1.18 31.28 -19.53
CA VAL A 479 -0.39 30.77 -18.40
C VAL A 479 1.09 31.19 -18.43
N GLN A 480 1.45 32.11 -19.32
CA GLN A 480 2.84 32.53 -19.54
C GLN A 480 3.55 32.97 -18.26
N ASP A 481 2.91 33.78 -17.41
CA ASP A 481 3.48 34.25 -16.14
C ASP A 481 3.77 33.10 -15.17
N LYS A 482 2.91 32.08 -15.15
CA LYS A 482 3.11 30.88 -14.32
C LYS A 482 4.26 30.04 -14.86
N THR A 483 4.31 29.84 -16.17
CA THR A 483 5.41 29.13 -16.85
C THR A 483 6.73 29.82 -16.52
N ASN A 484 6.84 31.13 -16.73
CA ASN A 484 8.03 31.91 -16.42
C ASN A 484 8.46 31.76 -14.95
N ARG A 485 7.52 31.77 -14.01
CA ARG A 485 7.79 31.55 -12.59
C ARG A 485 8.38 30.16 -12.31
N TYR A 486 7.87 29.10 -12.93
CA TYR A 486 8.42 27.76 -12.77
C TYR A 486 9.79 27.60 -13.42
N LEU A 487 10.02 28.21 -14.58
CA LEU A 487 11.33 28.22 -15.23
C LEU A 487 12.36 28.96 -14.37
N ARG A 488 12.01 30.13 -13.82
CA ARG A 488 12.89 30.84 -12.89
C ARG A 488 13.15 30.04 -11.61
N LEU A 489 12.18 29.26 -11.16
CA LEU A 489 12.31 28.40 -9.99
C LEU A 489 13.26 27.21 -10.26
N ARG A 490 13.25 26.64 -11.48
CA ARG A 490 14.21 25.62 -11.91
C ARG A 490 15.65 26.11 -11.73
N GLU A 491 15.93 27.34 -12.13
CA GLU A 491 17.29 27.92 -12.05
C GLU A 491 17.78 27.95 -10.59
N TYR A 492 16.94 28.42 -9.66
CA TYR A 492 17.29 28.41 -8.24
C TYR A 492 17.40 27.00 -7.66
N LEU A 493 16.56 26.05 -8.09
CA LEU A 493 16.63 24.65 -7.68
C LEU A 493 17.98 24.04 -8.08
N HIS A 494 18.44 24.30 -9.30
CA HIS A 494 19.74 23.83 -9.79
C HIS A 494 20.90 24.48 -9.01
N GLU A 495 20.83 25.77 -8.73
CA GLU A 495 21.86 26.47 -7.97
C GLU A 495 22.01 25.96 -6.53
N GLN A 496 20.89 25.65 -5.84
CA GLN A 496 20.89 25.41 -4.39
C GLN A 496 20.77 23.93 -3.98
N SER A 497 20.09 23.12 -4.80
CA SER A 497 19.58 21.80 -4.40
C SER A 497 20.11 20.61 -5.20
N MET A 498 21.04 20.80 -6.15
CA MET A 498 21.62 19.68 -6.92
C MET A 498 22.37 18.64 -6.07
N LYS A 499 22.96 19.07 -4.95
CA LYS A 499 23.78 18.20 -4.08
C LYS A 499 22.98 17.56 -2.93
N SER A 500 21.68 17.76 -2.90
CA SER A 500 20.81 17.30 -1.81
C SER A 500 20.45 15.82 -1.97
N ASP A 501 20.20 15.10 -0.88
CA ASP A 501 19.80 13.69 -0.93
C ASP A 501 18.30 13.53 -1.22
N LEU A 502 17.50 14.54 -0.85
CA LEU A 502 16.06 14.60 -1.12
C LEU A 502 15.63 16.06 -1.22
N VAL A 503 14.85 16.38 -2.25
CA VAL A 503 14.16 17.67 -2.37
C VAL A 503 12.67 17.45 -2.18
N VAL A 504 12.06 18.21 -1.27
CA VAL A 504 10.62 18.19 -1.03
C VAL A 504 10.07 19.56 -1.40
N MET A 505 9.13 19.60 -2.34
CA MET A 505 8.62 20.85 -2.90
C MET A 505 7.09 20.86 -2.88
N THR A 506 6.49 22.02 -2.63
CA THR A 506 5.07 22.19 -2.84
C THR A 506 4.72 21.91 -4.32
N LEU A 507 3.85 20.92 -4.56
CA LEU A 507 3.38 20.56 -5.89
C LEU A 507 2.61 21.76 -6.49
N PRO A 508 3.06 22.32 -7.62
CA PRO A 508 2.27 23.31 -8.33
C PRO A 508 0.97 22.65 -8.80
N MET A 509 -0.19 23.23 -8.52
CA MET A 509 -1.45 22.67 -8.99
C MET A 509 -2.14 23.64 -9.96
N PRO A 510 -2.40 23.22 -11.21
CA PRO A 510 -3.18 24.02 -12.15
C PRO A 510 -4.65 24.06 -11.72
N ARG A 511 -5.37 25.06 -12.22
CA ARG A 511 -6.83 25.05 -12.18
C ARG A 511 -7.31 24.10 -13.26
N LYS A 512 -8.34 23.30 -12.94
CA LYS A 512 -8.99 22.42 -13.92
C LYS A 512 -9.47 23.22 -15.13
N ASN A 513 -9.41 22.61 -16.30
CA ASN A 513 -9.90 23.14 -17.58
C ASN A 513 -9.14 24.38 -18.11
N ILE A 514 -8.06 24.82 -17.45
CA ILE A 514 -7.19 25.90 -17.96
C ILE A 514 -5.88 25.33 -18.51
N VAL A 515 -5.43 24.18 -17.98
CA VAL A 515 -4.13 23.61 -18.30
C VAL A 515 -4.35 22.17 -18.74
N SER A 516 -3.82 21.83 -19.91
CA SER A 516 -3.82 20.48 -20.44
C SER A 516 -2.80 19.58 -19.71
N ALA A 517 -3.03 18.26 -19.74
CA ALA A 517 -2.15 17.30 -19.07
C ALA A 517 -0.68 17.39 -19.54
N PRO A 518 -0.37 17.52 -20.85
CA PRO A 518 1.02 17.65 -21.32
C PRO A 518 1.70 18.92 -20.82
N LEU A 519 0.99 20.05 -20.81
CA LEU A 519 1.55 21.33 -20.34
C LEU A 519 1.87 21.27 -18.84
N TYR A 520 0.98 20.67 -18.05
CA TYR A 520 1.22 20.45 -16.64
C TYR A 520 2.43 19.55 -16.38
N MET A 521 2.53 18.43 -17.11
CA MET A 521 3.66 17.53 -16.98
C MET A 521 4.97 18.17 -17.44
N ALA A 522 4.95 19.02 -18.46
CA ALA A 522 6.10 19.81 -18.87
C ALA A 522 6.60 20.77 -17.76
N TRP A 523 5.70 21.35 -16.95
CA TRP A 523 6.11 22.13 -15.78
C TRP A 523 6.77 21.27 -14.70
N LEU A 524 6.18 20.11 -14.37
CA LEU A 524 6.78 19.20 -13.39
C LEU A 524 8.14 18.67 -13.87
N GLU A 525 8.25 18.35 -15.16
CA GLU A 525 9.49 17.93 -15.80
C GLU A 525 10.54 19.03 -15.69
N SER A 526 10.16 20.27 -16.01
CA SER A 526 11.05 21.42 -15.91
C SER A 526 11.55 21.65 -14.49
N LEU A 527 10.76 21.40 -13.47
CA LEU A 527 11.20 21.59 -12.09
C LEU A 527 12.10 20.45 -11.58
N SER A 528 11.92 19.23 -12.08
CA SER A 528 12.50 18.03 -11.47
C SER A 528 13.48 17.23 -12.35
N ARG A 529 13.63 17.58 -13.63
CA ARG A 529 14.65 16.96 -14.51
C ARG A 529 16.06 17.30 -14.04
N ASP A 530 16.92 16.29 -14.02
CA ASP A 530 18.32 16.36 -13.58
C ASP A 530 18.51 16.74 -12.10
N MET A 531 17.48 16.52 -11.29
CA MET A 531 17.51 16.74 -9.84
C MET A 531 17.69 15.41 -9.09
N PRO A 532 18.23 15.42 -7.86
CA PRO A 532 18.18 14.28 -6.95
C PRO A 532 16.73 13.83 -6.67
N PRO A 533 16.50 12.72 -5.93
CA PRO A 533 15.16 12.27 -5.58
C PRO A 533 14.25 13.43 -5.16
N PHE A 534 13.12 13.56 -5.84
CA PHE A 534 12.28 14.74 -5.78
C PHE A 534 10.87 14.34 -5.35
N LEU A 535 10.37 14.94 -4.28
CA LEU A 535 9.03 14.73 -3.76
C LEU A 535 8.20 15.99 -3.93
N PHE A 536 7.23 15.95 -4.83
CA PHE A 536 6.20 16.97 -4.86
C PHE A 536 5.10 16.66 -3.85
N VAL A 537 4.63 17.67 -3.11
CA VAL A 537 3.62 17.52 -2.05
C VAL A 537 2.57 18.60 -2.17
N ARG A 538 1.29 18.23 -2.15
CA ARG A 538 0.15 19.14 -1.97
C ARG A 538 -0.71 18.65 -0.83
N GLY A 539 -0.76 19.39 0.26
CA GLY A 539 -1.75 19.19 1.30
C GLY A 539 -3.17 19.55 0.86
N ASN A 540 -4.17 18.98 1.53
CA ASN A 540 -5.59 19.22 1.30
C ASN A 540 -6.10 20.51 2.00
N GLN A 541 -5.21 21.43 2.38
CA GLN A 541 -5.50 22.69 3.10
C GLN A 541 -6.02 22.51 4.54
N THR A 542 -6.18 21.27 5.03
CA THR A 542 -6.44 21.05 6.45
C THR A 542 -5.12 21.21 7.22
N SER A 543 -5.15 21.96 8.33
CA SER A 543 -3.96 22.17 9.14
C SER A 543 -3.48 20.85 9.75
N VAL A 544 -2.24 20.48 9.44
CA VAL A 544 -1.56 19.31 10.04
C VAL A 544 -0.53 19.70 11.08
N LEU A 545 -0.23 21.00 11.18
CA LEU A 545 0.63 21.61 12.18
C LEU A 545 -0.19 22.56 13.04
N THR A 546 0.08 22.56 14.34
CA THR A 546 -0.58 23.48 15.29
C THR A 546 0.44 24.05 16.27
N PHE A 547 0.16 25.27 16.74
CA PHE A 547 0.97 25.99 17.72
C PHE A 547 0.73 25.51 19.16
N TYR A 548 -0.42 24.89 19.43
CA TYR A 548 -0.82 24.49 20.77
C TYR A 548 -0.34 23.07 21.06
N SER A 549 0.22 22.84 22.25
CA SER A 549 0.74 21.54 22.75
C SER A 549 -0.35 20.68 23.34
#